data_AF-A0A1B1U9C3-F1
#
_entry.id   AF-A0A1B1U9C3-F1
#
_cell.length_a   1.000
_cell.length_b   1.000
_cell.length_c   1.000
_cell.angle_alpha   90.00
_cell.angle_beta   90.00
_cell.angle_gamma   90.00
#
_symmetry.space_group_name_H-M   'P 1'
#
loop_
_entity.id
_entity.type
_entity.pdbx_description
1 polymer ?
#
loop_
_entity_poly.entity_id
_entity_poly.type
_entity_poly.pdbx_seq_one_letter_code
_entity_poly.pdbx_strand_id
1 'polypeptide(L)'
;MTTLTDFHPPRAIAQSQSGYFYFYMALACTAVAFLGFAPTYWLPLAKRSFSASPVVHFHGLLFFAWSLYFAFQSWLAASGKVARHRTIGMIGVSLATAMTIFGFLVAVNAMKRSAAAGLTDEGIAFAIVPLSGILFFAVVFALAIAAIRSPETHKRLMLLAGISLLDAAVARWFLTFLAPPGPLGPPPVPVTIPPALVAYLLLLAAVVFDWRTRGRPHPVYVYGGIALIAVKLLNWPISVTPLWHSFAGGILAMAQ
;
A
#
# COMPACT_ATOMS: atom_id res chain seq x y z
N MET A 1 47.27 -23.89 16.39
CA MET A 1 46.05 -23.11 16.61
C MET A 1 45.66 -22.54 15.24
N THR A 2 44.83 -23.27 14.50
CA THR A 2 44.51 -22.95 13.10
C THR A 2 43.35 -21.98 13.08
N THR A 3 43.62 -20.70 12.84
CA THR A 3 42.60 -19.68 12.60
C THR A 3 41.98 -19.93 11.23
N LEU A 4 40.85 -20.64 11.21
CA LEU A 4 39.95 -20.66 10.06
C LEU A 4 39.40 -19.23 9.89
N THR A 5 39.97 -18.49 8.94
CA THR A 5 39.34 -17.28 8.43
C THR A 5 38.20 -17.74 7.54
N ASP A 6 36.96 -17.59 8.00
CA ASP A 6 35.75 -17.88 7.23
C ASP A 6 35.67 -16.97 6.00
N PHE A 7 36.31 -17.40 4.92
CA PHE A 7 36.34 -16.68 3.65
C PHE A 7 34.97 -16.78 2.98
N HIS A 8 34.10 -15.82 3.27
CA HIS A 8 32.83 -15.69 2.55
C HIS A 8 33.11 -15.08 1.17
N PRO A 9 32.84 -15.79 0.06
CA PRO A 9 33.10 -15.26 -1.27
C PRO A 9 32.27 -13.98 -1.50
N PRO A 10 32.80 -12.96 -2.20
CA PRO A 10 32.11 -11.67 -2.41
C PRO A 10 30.71 -11.82 -3.03
N ARG A 11 30.46 -12.90 -3.77
CA ARG A 11 29.14 -13.26 -4.33
C ARG A 11 28.11 -13.66 -3.25
N ALA A 12 28.53 -14.32 -2.18
CA ALA A 12 27.67 -14.71 -1.06
C ALA A 12 27.29 -13.49 -0.19
N ILE A 13 28.23 -12.55 0.01
CA ILE A 13 27.97 -11.29 0.72
C ILE A 13 27.03 -10.39 -0.12
N ALA A 14 27.23 -10.29 -1.43
CA ALA A 14 26.34 -9.54 -2.31
C ALA A 14 24.92 -10.16 -2.41
N GLN A 15 24.82 -11.49 -2.36
CA GLN A 15 23.55 -12.21 -2.31
C GLN A 15 22.84 -12.04 -0.95
N SER A 16 23.56 -12.08 0.17
CA SER A 16 22.97 -11.85 1.50
C SER A 16 22.50 -10.41 1.66
N GLN A 17 23.30 -9.41 1.26
CA GLN A 17 22.89 -8.00 1.28
C GLN A 17 21.69 -7.71 0.37
N SER A 18 21.60 -8.36 -0.79
CA SER A 18 20.44 -8.27 -1.68
C SER A 18 19.18 -8.90 -1.10
N GLY A 19 19.31 -9.92 -0.25
CA GLY A 19 18.19 -10.57 0.42
C GLY A 19 17.57 -9.69 1.50
N TYR A 20 18.40 -9.04 2.32
CA TYR A 20 17.93 -8.18 3.41
C TYR A 20 17.38 -6.83 2.94
N PHE A 21 17.74 -6.36 1.74
CA PHE A 21 17.17 -5.14 1.16
C PHE A 21 15.63 -5.14 1.18
N TYR A 22 15.01 -6.23 0.69
CA TYR A 22 13.54 -6.34 0.64
C TYR A 22 12.92 -6.42 2.03
N PHE A 23 13.61 -7.03 2.99
CA PHE A 23 13.19 -7.04 4.38
C PHE A 23 13.23 -5.62 4.99
N TYR A 24 14.30 -4.85 4.77
CA TYR A 24 14.39 -3.47 5.25
C TYR A 24 13.35 -2.56 4.58
N MET A 25 13.09 -2.75 3.29
CA MET A 25 12.01 -2.06 2.59
C MET A 25 10.64 -2.42 3.17
N ALA A 26 10.39 -3.70 3.50
CA ALA A 26 9.16 -4.11 4.16
C ALA A 26 9.02 -3.48 5.55
N LEU A 27 10.10 -3.41 6.35
CA LEU A 27 10.11 -2.70 7.62
C LEU A 27 9.84 -1.20 7.46
N ALA A 28 10.41 -0.56 6.44
CA ALA A 28 10.15 0.84 6.14
C ALA A 28 8.67 1.07 5.77
N CYS A 29 8.08 0.19 4.95
CA CYS A 29 6.65 0.23 4.64
C CYS A 29 5.80 0.08 5.90
N THR A 30 6.15 -0.85 6.80
CA THR A 30 5.47 -1.04 8.09
C THR A 30 5.59 0.19 8.98
N ALA A 31 6.77 0.79 9.07
CA ALA A 31 6.98 2.02 9.83
C ALA A 31 6.12 3.16 9.28
N VAL A 32 6.09 3.37 7.96
CA VAL A 32 5.23 4.37 7.32
C VAL A 32 3.75 4.10 7.61
N ALA A 33 3.28 2.85 7.53
CA ALA A 33 1.90 2.49 7.83
C ALA A 33 1.52 2.83 9.28
N PHE A 34 2.31 2.40 10.26
CA PHE A 34 2.01 2.63 11.67
C PHE A 34 2.16 4.10 12.08
N LEU A 35 3.26 4.75 11.68
CA LEU A 35 3.53 6.14 12.03
C LEU A 35 2.58 7.11 11.31
N GLY A 36 2.24 6.83 10.05
CA GLY A 36 1.26 7.60 9.27
C GLY A 36 -0.11 7.63 9.94
N PHE A 37 -0.59 6.49 10.42
CA PHE A 37 -1.87 6.37 11.12
C PHE A 37 -1.81 6.69 12.62
N ALA A 38 -0.63 6.95 13.18
CA ALA A 38 -0.49 7.29 14.60
C ALA A 38 -1.41 8.44 15.03
N PRO A 39 -1.38 9.64 14.40
CA PRO A 39 -2.18 10.79 14.84
C PRO A 39 -3.70 10.60 14.69
N THR A 40 -4.13 9.83 13.68
CA THR A 40 -5.56 9.75 13.31
C THR A 40 -6.25 8.45 13.75
N TYR A 41 -5.49 7.43 14.16
CA TYR A 41 -6.03 6.14 14.60
C TYR A 41 -5.45 5.69 15.93
N TRP A 42 -4.13 5.42 16.01
CA TRP A 42 -3.53 4.79 17.20
C TRP A 42 -3.58 5.69 18.45
N LEU A 43 -3.21 6.96 18.33
CA LEU A 43 -3.27 7.92 19.44
C LEU A 43 -4.71 8.16 19.92
N PRO A 44 -5.69 8.45 19.03
CA PRO A 44 -7.09 8.55 19.41
C PRO A 44 -7.65 7.27 20.06
N LEU A 45 -7.28 6.09 19.56
CA LEU A 45 -7.70 4.79 20.08
C LEU A 45 -7.14 4.57 21.50
N ALA A 46 -5.86 4.82 21.71
CA ALA A 46 -5.22 4.72 23.03
C ALA A 46 -5.85 5.69 24.05
N LYS A 47 -6.26 6.88 23.60
CA LYS A 47 -6.97 7.88 24.41
C LYS A 47 -8.47 7.61 24.57
N ARG A 48 -9.01 6.51 24.00
CA ARG A 48 -10.45 6.19 23.99
C ARG A 48 -11.33 7.31 23.41
N SER A 49 -10.77 8.07 22.47
CA SER A 49 -11.41 9.21 21.79
C SER A 49 -11.73 8.92 20.32
N PHE A 50 -11.26 7.78 19.80
CA PHE A 50 -11.57 7.32 18.45
C PHE A 50 -12.96 6.68 18.41
N SER A 51 -13.85 7.21 17.57
CA SER A 51 -15.14 6.62 17.24
C SER A 51 -15.24 6.43 15.74
N ALA A 52 -15.42 5.18 15.30
CA ALA A 52 -15.64 4.85 13.90
C ALA A 52 -16.55 3.62 13.81
N SER A 53 -17.19 3.46 12.65
CA SER A 53 -17.99 2.26 12.36
C SER A 53 -17.11 0.99 12.44
N PRO A 54 -17.67 -0.18 12.84
CA PRO A 54 -16.92 -1.44 12.94
C PRO A 54 -16.12 -1.81 11.68
N VAL A 55 -16.64 -1.49 10.49
CA VAL A 55 -15.95 -1.77 9.21
C VAL A 55 -14.58 -1.06 9.11
N VAL A 56 -14.42 0.11 9.72
CA VAL A 56 -13.14 0.84 9.75
C VAL A 56 -12.13 0.14 10.65
N HIS A 57 -12.57 -0.45 11.76
CA HIS A 57 -11.70 -1.26 12.63
C HIS A 57 -11.24 -2.54 11.96
N PHE A 58 -12.13 -3.26 11.27
CA PHE A 58 -11.76 -4.45 10.50
C PHE A 58 -10.80 -4.11 9.35
N HIS A 59 -11.07 -3.02 8.63
CA HIS A 59 -10.14 -2.52 7.61
C HIS A 59 -8.76 -2.21 8.20
N GLY A 60 -8.70 -1.45 9.30
CA GLY A 60 -7.45 -1.16 10.00
C GLY A 60 -6.71 -2.44 10.40
N LEU A 61 -7.40 -3.38 11.05
CA LEU A 61 -6.85 -4.67 11.45
C LEU A 61 -6.21 -5.43 10.28
N LEU A 62 -6.92 -5.55 9.15
CA LEU A 62 -6.44 -6.27 7.98
C LEU A 62 -5.20 -5.62 7.37
N PHE A 63 -5.18 -4.29 7.24
CA PHE A 63 -4.08 -3.57 6.59
C PHE A 63 -2.84 -3.46 7.49
N PHE A 64 -3.02 -3.31 8.81
CA PHE A 64 -1.89 -3.41 9.75
C PHE A 64 -1.35 -4.83 9.84
N ALA A 65 -2.23 -5.85 9.88
CA ALA A 65 -1.81 -7.25 9.82
C ALA A 65 -1.02 -7.55 8.54
N TRP A 66 -1.42 -6.99 7.40
CA TRP A 66 -0.68 -7.09 6.15
C TRP A 66 0.72 -6.51 6.24
N SER A 67 0.89 -5.31 6.80
CA SER A 67 2.21 -4.70 6.92
C SER A 67 3.18 -5.55 7.78
N LEU A 68 2.69 -6.09 8.90
CA LEU A 68 3.45 -7.01 9.75
C LEU A 68 3.74 -8.34 9.03
N TYR A 69 2.74 -8.89 8.35
CA TYR A 69 2.86 -10.10 7.56
C TYR A 69 3.88 -9.96 6.43
N PHE A 70 3.87 -8.83 5.72
CA PHE A 70 4.81 -8.56 4.63
C PHE A 70 6.26 -8.47 5.14
N ALA A 71 6.49 -7.81 6.28
CA ALA A 71 7.79 -7.80 6.94
C ALA A 71 8.22 -9.21 7.37
N PHE A 72 7.30 -10.00 7.96
CA PHE A 72 7.57 -11.37 8.38
C PHE A 72 7.90 -12.30 7.21
N GLN A 73 7.15 -12.23 6.10
CA GLN A 73 7.43 -13.01 4.90
C GLN A 73 8.76 -12.64 4.25
N SER A 74 9.08 -11.34 4.21
CA SER A 74 10.36 -10.85 3.69
C SER A 74 11.53 -11.32 4.57
N TRP A 75 11.33 -11.36 5.90
CA TRP A 75 12.31 -11.92 6.83
C TRP A 75 12.52 -13.43 6.64
N LEU A 76 11.45 -14.21 6.46
CA LEU A 76 11.56 -15.64 6.20
C LEU A 76 12.39 -15.91 4.93
N ALA A 77 12.13 -15.16 3.87
CA ALA A 77 12.87 -15.26 2.61
C ALA A 77 14.34 -14.84 2.79
N ALA A 78 14.61 -13.68 3.41
CA ALA A 78 15.96 -13.18 3.64
C ALA A 78 16.79 -14.11 4.56
N SER A 79 16.13 -14.77 5.53
CA SER A 79 16.77 -15.71 6.47
C SER A 79 16.93 -17.13 5.89
N GLY A 80 16.71 -17.33 4.59
CA GLY A 80 16.82 -18.65 3.93
C GLY A 80 15.70 -19.63 4.28
N LYS A 81 14.66 -19.23 5.04
CA LYS A 81 13.53 -20.07 5.47
C LYS A 81 12.45 -20.17 4.39
N VAL A 82 12.85 -20.44 3.15
CA VAL A 82 11.97 -20.40 1.95
C VAL A 82 10.83 -21.42 2.02
N ALA A 83 11.06 -22.59 2.62
CA ALA A 83 9.98 -23.58 2.82
C ALA A 83 8.85 -23.01 3.68
N ARG A 84 9.17 -22.35 4.80
CA ARG A 84 8.17 -21.71 5.67
C ARG A 84 7.51 -20.52 4.98
N HIS A 85 8.25 -19.73 4.21
CA HIS A 85 7.70 -18.65 3.39
C HIS A 85 6.60 -19.18 2.46
N ARG A 86 6.85 -20.31 1.77
CA ARG A 86 5.86 -20.94 0.88
C ARG A 86 4.64 -21.46 1.64
N THR A 87 4.83 -22.19 2.73
CA THR A 87 3.72 -22.75 3.52
C THR A 87 2.82 -21.65 4.11
N ILE A 88 3.41 -20.60 4.67
CA ILE A 88 2.68 -19.50 5.28
C ILE A 88 2.15 -18.51 4.22
N GLY A 89 2.71 -18.54 3.00
CA GLY A 89 2.30 -17.71 1.86
C GLY A 89 0.81 -17.77 1.53
N MET A 90 0.16 -18.92 1.74
CA MET A 90 -1.28 -19.08 1.50
C MET A 90 -2.14 -18.18 2.40
N ILE A 91 -1.71 -17.92 3.64
CA ILE A 91 -2.38 -16.96 4.54
C ILE A 91 -2.36 -15.56 3.91
N GLY A 92 -1.29 -15.21 3.20
CA GLY A 92 -1.14 -13.93 2.50
C GLY A 92 -2.17 -13.75 1.38
N VAL A 93 -2.53 -14.84 0.68
CA VAL A 93 -3.60 -14.81 -0.33
C VAL A 93 -4.95 -14.53 0.32
N SER A 94 -5.30 -15.25 1.38
CA SER A 94 -6.54 -15.00 2.13
C SER A 94 -6.62 -13.58 2.68
N LEU A 95 -5.51 -13.07 3.22
CA LEU A 95 -5.41 -11.72 3.74
C LEU A 95 -5.58 -10.65 2.64
N ALA A 96 -4.90 -10.80 1.50
CA ALA A 96 -5.03 -9.88 0.36
C ALA A 96 -6.46 -9.87 -0.23
N THR A 97 -7.12 -11.03 -0.30
CA THR A 97 -8.53 -11.12 -0.71
C THR A 97 -9.42 -10.35 0.27
N ALA A 98 -9.25 -10.57 1.58
CA ALA A 98 -10.01 -9.85 2.60
C ALA A 98 -9.76 -8.34 2.53
N MET A 99 -8.51 -7.91 2.37
CA MET A 99 -8.17 -6.49 2.18
C MET A 99 -8.86 -5.88 0.96
N THR A 100 -8.96 -6.64 -0.15
CA THR A 100 -9.63 -6.16 -1.37
C THR A 100 -11.11 -5.91 -1.11
N ILE A 101 -11.78 -6.87 -0.48
CA ILE A 101 -13.21 -6.76 -0.11
C ILE A 101 -13.43 -5.60 0.86
N PHE A 102 -12.68 -5.55 1.96
CA PHE A 102 -12.87 -4.52 3.00
C PHE A 102 -12.38 -3.14 2.56
N GLY A 103 -11.40 -3.04 1.67
CA GLY A 103 -11.00 -1.79 1.03
C GLY A 103 -12.13 -1.20 0.20
N PHE A 104 -12.81 -2.03 -0.60
CA PHE A 104 -14.01 -1.64 -1.34
C PHE A 104 -15.15 -1.21 -0.39
N LEU A 105 -15.45 -2.02 0.63
CA LEU A 105 -16.54 -1.72 1.57
C LEU A 105 -16.32 -0.43 2.35
N VAL A 106 -15.08 -0.10 2.74
CA VAL A 106 -14.77 1.17 3.39
C VAL A 106 -14.94 2.36 2.44
N ALA A 107 -14.61 2.21 1.15
CA ALA A 107 -14.87 3.24 0.15
C ALA A 107 -16.37 3.51 -0.01
N VAL A 108 -17.18 2.46 -0.10
CA VAL A 108 -18.65 2.57 -0.15
C VAL A 108 -19.21 3.21 1.12
N ASN A 109 -18.72 2.81 2.31
CA ASN A 109 -19.13 3.41 3.56
C ASN A 109 -18.75 4.90 3.63
N ALA A 110 -17.59 5.30 3.08
CA ALA A 110 -17.19 6.69 2.99
C ALA A 110 -18.12 7.50 2.07
N MET A 111 -18.54 6.96 0.92
CA MET A 111 -19.55 7.60 0.06
C MET A 111 -20.88 7.80 0.80
N LYS A 112 -21.37 6.76 1.49
CA LYS A 112 -22.61 6.85 2.30
C LYS A 112 -22.54 7.94 3.36
N ARG A 113 -21.42 8.05 4.08
CA ARG A 113 -21.22 9.10 5.10
C ARG A 113 -21.20 10.50 4.48
N SER A 114 -20.59 10.63 3.30
CA SER A 114 -20.54 11.91 2.58
C SER A 114 -21.93 12.32 2.11
N ALA A 115 -22.70 11.39 1.54
CA ALA A 115 -24.08 11.63 1.14
C ALA A 115 -24.99 12.01 2.32
N ALA A 116 -24.85 11.33 3.47
CA ALA A 116 -25.58 11.67 4.70
C ALA A 116 -25.22 13.07 5.25
N ALA A 117 -24.05 13.61 4.88
CA ALA A 117 -23.61 14.95 5.24
C ALA A 117 -23.97 16.02 4.18
N GLY A 118 -24.72 15.67 3.14
CA GLY A 118 -25.06 16.58 2.03
C GLY A 118 -23.92 16.79 1.02
N LEU A 119 -22.88 15.97 1.07
CA LEU A 119 -21.68 16.04 0.23
C LEU A 119 -21.57 14.82 -0.71
N THR A 120 -22.68 14.48 -1.36
CA THR A 120 -22.78 13.26 -2.19
C THR A 120 -21.78 13.29 -3.34
N ASP A 121 -21.70 14.40 -4.07
CA ASP A 121 -20.86 14.52 -5.26
C ASP A 121 -19.37 14.49 -4.90
N GLU A 122 -18.97 15.14 -3.80
CA GLU A 122 -17.60 15.11 -3.28
C GLU A 122 -17.23 13.70 -2.80
N GLY A 123 -18.17 13.00 -2.16
CA GLY A 123 -17.99 11.61 -1.74
C GLY A 123 -17.78 10.67 -2.93
N ILE A 124 -18.59 10.81 -3.98
CA ILE A 124 -18.48 10.07 -5.23
C ILE A 124 -17.15 10.38 -5.92
N ALA A 125 -16.80 11.66 -6.06
CA ALA A 125 -15.53 12.07 -6.67
C ALA A 125 -14.33 11.49 -5.91
N PHE A 126 -14.33 11.59 -4.58
CA PHE A 126 -13.23 11.09 -3.75
C PHE A 126 -13.10 9.56 -3.77
N ALA A 127 -14.19 8.81 -3.98
CA ALA A 127 -14.19 7.35 -3.98
C ALA A 127 -13.21 6.74 -5.00
N ILE A 128 -12.84 7.48 -6.05
CA ILE A 128 -11.87 6.99 -7.04
C ILE A 128 -10.52 6.68 -6.41
N VAL A 129 -10.12 7.42 -5.37
CA VAL A 129 -8.82 7.30 -4.70
C VAL A 129 -8.68 5.92 -4.03
N PRO A 130 -9.55 5.52 -3.08
CA PRO A 130 -9.45 4.20 -2.47
C PRO A 130 -9.81 3.06 -3.44
N LEU A 131 -10.76 3.26 -4.37
CA LEU A 131 -11.18 2.21 -5.31
C LEU A 131 -10.09 1.87 -6.33
N SER A 132 -9.45 2.87 -6.93
CA SER A 132 -8.31 2.65 -7.83
C SER A 132 -7.10 2.09 -7.09
N GLY A 133 -6.84 2.55 -5.87
CA GLY A 133 -5.75 2.06 -5.03
C GLY A 133 -5.87 0.58 -4.67
N ILE A 134 -7.06 0.14 -4.23
CA ILE A 134 -7.28 -1.27 -3.90
C ILE A 134 -7.30 -2.17 -5.14
N LEU A 135 -7.82 -1.67 -6.27
CA LEU A 135 -7.76 -2.38 -7.54
C LEU A 135 -6.31 -2.56 -8.01
N PHE A 136 -5.49 -1.51 -7.94
CA PHE A 136 -4.06 -1.59 -8.27
C PHE A 136 -3.34 -2.61 -7.39
N PHE A 137 -3.57 -2.57 -6.07
CA PHE A 137 -3.03 -3.55 -5.14
C PHE A 137 -3.42 -4.99 -5.53
N ALA A 138 -4.71 -5.23 -5.77
CA ALA A 138 -5.21 -6.56 -6.11
C ALA A 138 -4.60 -7.10 -7.41
N VAL A 139 -4.50 -6.26 -8.45
CA VAL A 139 -3.88 -6.63 -9.73
C VAL A 139 -2.39 -6.93 -9.56
N VAL A 140 -1.62 -6.04 -8.91
CA VAL A 140 -0.18 -6.25 -8.72
C VAL A 140 0.10 -7.45 -7.82
N PHE A 141 -0.72 -7.67 -6.79
CA PHE A 141 -0.63 -8.86 -5.95
C PHE A 141 -0.92 -10.14 -6.75
N ALA A 142 -1.97 -10.17 -7.57
CA ALA A 142 -2.27 -11.32 -8.43
C ALA A 142 -1.12 -11.63 -9.39
N LEU A 143 -0.51 -10.60 -9.99
CA LEU A 143 0.69 -10.73 -10.81
C LEU A 143 1.88 -11.27 -9.99
N ALA A 144 2.04 -10.83 -8.73
CA ALA A 144 3.08 -11.34 -7.84
C ALA A 144 2.93 -12.83 -7.55
N ILE A 145 1.69 -13.30 -7.34
CA ILE A 145 1.37 -14.72 -7.14
C ILE A 145 1.58 -15.51 -8.44
N ALA A 146 1.20 -14.98 -9.61
CA ALA A 146 1.49 -15.62 -10.88
C ALA A 146 3.01 -15.75 -11.14
N ALA A 147 3.80 -14.81 -10.62
CA ALA A 147 5.25 -14.76 -10.77
C ALA A 147 6.03 -15.58 -9.71
N ILE A 148 5.41 -16.44 -8.90
CA ILE A 148 6.10 -17.19 -7.82
C ILE A 148 7.27 -18.06 -8.31
N ARG A 149 7.25 -18.48 -9.58
CA ARG A 149 8.35 -19.24 -10.23
C ARG A 149 9.50 -18.35 -10.70
N SER A 150 9.36 -17.03 -10.63
CA SER A 150 10.37 -16.02 -10.94
C SER A 150 10.63 -15.17 -9.69
N PRO A 151 11.52 -15.61 -8.77
CA PRO A 151 11.73 -14.94 -7.49
C PRO A 151 12.10 -13.45 -7.60
N GLU A 152 12.86 -13.08 -8.63
CA GLU A 152 13.22 -11.68 -8.90
C GLU A 152 12.00 -10.83 -9.28
N THR A 153 11.04 -11.39 -10.02
CA THR A 153 9.80 -10.69 -10.38
C THR A 153 8.84 -10.65 -9.19
N HIS A 154 8.65 -11.79 -8.52
CA HIS A 154 7.76 -11.94 -7.37
C HIS A 154 8.05 -10.91 -6.27
N LYS A 155 9.29 -10.85 -5.77
CA LYS A 155 9.65 -9.95 -4.66
C LYS A 155 9.48 -8.47 -4.99
N ARG A 156 9.67 -8.10 -6.25
CA ARG A 156 9.50 -6.70 -6.72
C ARG A 156 8.04 -6.33 -6.85
N LEU A 157 7.20 -7.24 -7.34
CA LEU A 157 5.75 -7.04 -7.39
C LEU A 157 5.16 -6.97 -5.98
N MET A 158 5.60 -7.83 -5.06
CA MET A 158 5.21 -7.77 -3.65
C MET A 158 5.59 -6.43 -3.00
N LEU A 159 6.80 -5.92 -3.26
CA LEU A 159 7.20 -4.60 -2.77
C LEU A 159 6.37 -3.48 -3.38
N LEU A 160 6.11 -3.52 -4.69
CA LEU A 160 5.27 -2.53 -5.37
C LEU A 160 3.84 -2.51 -4.81
N ALA A 161 3.25 -3.69 -4.58
CA ALA A 161 1.94 -3.82 -3.94
C ALA A 161 1.95 -3.27 -2.50
N GLY A 162 3.02 -3.52 -1.73
CA GLY A 162 3.18 -2.95 -0.39
C GLY A 162 3.23 -1.42 -0.42
N ILE A 163 4.03 -0.83 -1.32
CA ILE A 163 4.19 0.61 -1.46
C ILE A 163 2.90 1.29 -1.92
N SER A 164 2.13 0.68 -2.84
CA SER A 164 0.89 1.27 -3.36
C SER A 164 -0.17 1.51 -2.28
N LEU A 165 -0.10 0.81 -1.15
CA LEU A 165 -1.02 1.00 -0.02
C LEU A 165 -0.66 2.18 0.88
N LEU A 166 0.57 2.71 0.80
CA LEU A 166 1.09 3.68 1.77
C LEU A 166 0.61 5.11 1.53
N ASP A 167 0.00 5.40 0.38
CA ASP A 167 -0.60 6.72 0.07
C ASP A 167 -1.54 7.18 1.19
N ALA A 168 -2.45 6.30 1.63
CA ALA A 168 -3.38 6.62 2.70
C ALA A 168 -2.67 6.94 4.03
N ALA A 169 -1.57 6.24 4.35
CA ALA A 169 -0.81 6.47 5.58
C ALA A 169 -0.09 7.82 5.56
N VAL A 170 0.59 8.15 4.45
CA VAL A 170 1.28 9.43 4.29
C VAL A 170 0.28 10.59 4.22
N ALA A 171 -0.87 10.38 3.58
CA ALA A 171 -1.93 11.39 3.50
C ALA A 171 -2.44 11.81 4.89
N ARG A 172 -2.42 10.94 5.90
CA ARG A 172 -2.80 11.31 7.27
C ARG A 172 -1.87 12.37 7.88
N TRP A 173 -0.57 12.32 7.62
CA TRP A 173 0.34 13.38 8.07
C TRP A 173 0.08 14.71 7.37
N PHE A 174 -0.16 14.68 6.06
CA PHE A 174 -0.54 15.90 5.33
C PHE A 174 -1.82 16.50 5.91
N LEU A 175 -2.84 15.67 6.16
CA LEU A 175 -4.08 16.11 6.77
C LEU A 175 -3.92 16.63 8.21
N THR A 176 -3.05 16.03 9.02
CA THR A 176 -2.87 16.44 10.42
C THR A 176 -1.97 17.67 10.60
N PHE A 177 -0.91 17.79 9.79
CA PHE A 177 0.15 18.76 10.05
C PHE A 177 0.27 19.87 8.99
N LEU A 178 -0.26 19.67 7.79
CA LEU A 178 -0.08 20.59 6.65
C LEU A 178 -1.39 21.13 6.08
N ALA A 179 -2.52 20.47 6.35
CA ALA A 179 -3.81 20.92 5.84
C ALA A 179 -4.30 22.16 6.60
N PRO A 180 -4.74 23.21 5.89
CA PRO A 180 -5.37 24.36 6.52
C PRO A 180 -6.69 23.92 7.19
N PRO A 181 -7.16 24.66 8.23
CA PRO A 181 -8.50 24.46 8.77
C PRO A 181 -9.53 24.58 7.63
N GLY A 182 -10.37 23.58 7.49
CA GLY A 182 -11.35 23.50 6.40
C GLY A 182 -12.63 22.79 6.84
N PRO A 183 -13.71 22.90 6.04
CA PRO A 183 -14.96 22.24 6.33
C PRO A 183 -14.76 20.72 6.46
N LEU A 184 -15.51 20.10 7.38
CA LEU A 184 -15.53 18.66 7.55
C LEU A 184 -16.13 18.01 6.29
N GLY A 185 -15.34 17.23 5.57
CA GLY A 185 -15.78 16.55 4.35
C GLY A 185 -14.70 15.68 3.70
N PRO A 186 -15.03 14.97 2.61
CA PRO A 186 -14.03 14.30 1.78
C PRO A 186 -12.99 15.30 1.27
N PRO A 187 -11.68 14.99 1.33
CA PRO A 187 -10.68 15.91 0.82
C PRO A 187 -10.76 15.98 -0.71
N PRO A 188 -10.50 17.14 -1.33
CA PRO A 188 -10.43 17.24 -2.78
C PRO A 188 -9.40 16.26 -3.37
N VAL A 189 -9.75 15.57 -4.45
CA VAL A 189 -8.87 14.55 -5.07
C VAL A 189 -7.43 15.04 -5.36
N PRO A 190 -7.20 16.28 -5.87
CA PRO A 190 -5.86 16.78 -6.14
C PRO A 190 -4.93 16.81 -4.92
N VAL A 191 -5.47 17.06 -3.71
CA VAL A 191 -4.64 17.16 -2.50
C VAL A 191 -4.03 15.83 -2.09
N THR A 192 -4.48 14.73 -2.70
CA THR A 192 -3.94 13.40 -2.47
C THR A 192 -2.66 13.15 -3.27
N ILE A 193 -2.33 13.95 -4.28
CA ILE A 193 -1.15 13.75 -5.14
C ILE A 193 0.17 13.93 -4.36
N PRO A 194 0.40 15.03 -3.61
CA PRO A 194 1.64 15.21 -2.86
C PRO A 194 1.98 14.07 -1.87
N PRO A 195 1.07 13.59 -0.99
CA PRO A 195 1.39 12.49 -0.09
C PRO A 195 1.70 11.18 -0.83
N ALA A 196 1.04 10.91 -1.97
CA ALA A 196 1.35 9.75 -2.79
C ALA A 196 2.78 9.80 -3.36
N LEU A 197 3.20 10.96 -3.88
CA LEU A 197 4.57 11.14 -4.38
C LEU A 197 5.61 10.94 -3.27
N VAL A 198 5.32 11.37 -2.05
CA VAL A 198 6.17 11.11 -0.88
C VAL A 198 6.22 9.60 -0.57
N ALA A 199 5.09 8.89 -0.59
CA ALA A 199 5.08 7.44 -0.43
C ALA A 199 5.92 6.72 -1.52
N TYR A 200 5.90 7.24 -2.75
CA TYR A 200 6.64 6.67 -3.89
C TYR A 200 8.15 6.90 -3.82
N LEU A 201 8.67 7.69 -2.86
CA LEU A 201 10.10 7.75 -2.60
C LEU A 201 10.68 6.38 -2.19
N LEU A 202 9.87 5.51 -1.57
CA LEU A 202 10.26 4.12 -1.31
C LEU A 202 10.41 3.30 -2.61
N LEU A 203 9.58 3.57 -3.62
CA LEU A 203 9.73 2.95 -4.93
C LEU A 203 11.01 3.46 -5.61
N LEU A 204 11.29 4.75 -5.51
CA LEU A 204 12.54 5.33 -6.02
C LEU A 204 13.77 4.70 -5.34
N ALA A 205 13.73 4.47 -4.03
CA ALA A 205 14.80 3.76 -3.32
C ALA A 205 15.03 2.36 -3.91
N ALA A 206 13.96 1.62 -4.25
CA ALA A 206 14.06 0.31 -4.89
C ALA A 206 14.60 0.37 -6.33
N VAL A 207 14.19 1.38 -7.11
CA VAL A 207 14.73 1.65 -8.46
C VAL A 207 16.23 1.94 -8.40
N VAL A 208 16.64 2.82 -7.49
CA VAL A 208 18.05 3.18 -7.29
C VAL A 208 18.87 1.98 -6.82
N PHE A 209 18.32 1.16 -5.92
CA PHE A 209 18.97 -0.07 -5.49
C PHE A 209 19.22 -1.03 -6.66
N ASP A 210 18.22 -1.26 -7.52
CA ASP A 210 18.38 -2.09 -8.71
C ASP A 210 19.39 -1.50 -9.68
N TRP A 211 19.34 -0.20 -9.92
CA TRP A 211 20.29 0.46 -10.81
C TRP A 211 21.72 0.33 -10.30
N ARG A 212 21.98 0.59 -9.01
CA ARG A 212 23.31 0.49 -8.41
C ARG A 212 23.86 -0.93 -8.33
N THR A 213 23.00 -1.93 -8.12
CA THR A 213 23.43 -3.33 -7.94
C THR A 213 23.40 -4.16 -9.21
N ARG A 214 22.62 -3.76 -10.23
CA ARG A 214 22.38 -4.54 -11.46
C ARG A 214 22.61 -3.73 -12.74
N GLY A 215 22.97 -2.45 -12.65
CA GLY A 215 23.22 -1.56 -13.79
C GLY A 215 21.97 -1.04 -14.49
N ARG A 216 20.77 -1.50 -14.12
CA ARG A 216 19.49 -1.04 -14.67
C ARG A 216 18.31 -1.31 -13.73
N PRO A 217 17.27 -0.45 -13.73
CA PRO A 217 16.01 -0.76 -13.05
C PRO A 217 15.32 -2.01 -13.62
N HIS A 218 14.68 -2.80 -12.76
CA HIS A 218 13.87 -3.93 -13.21
C HIS A 218 12.56 -3.46 -13.87
N PRO A 219 12.06 -4.14 -14.94
CA PRO A 219 10.82 -3.77 -15.63
C PRO A 219 9.60 -3.59 -14.72
N VAL A 220 9.50 -4.39 -13.66
CA VAL A 220 8.43 -4.26 -12.64
C VAL A 220 8.38 -2.85 -12.04
N TYR A 221 9.53 -2.26 -11.70
CA TYR A 221 9.55 -0.92 -11.11
C TYR A 221 9.33 0.17 -12.15
N VAL A 222 9.77 -0.03 -13.39
CA VAL A 222 9.54 0.92 -14.49
C VAL A 222 8.06 0.94 -14.86
N TYR A 223 7.51 -0.17 -15.35
CA TYR A 223 6.13 -0.24 -15.80
C TYR A 223 5.14 -0.12 -14.66
N GLY A 224 5.41 -0.79 -13.54
CA GLY A 224 4.56 -0.72 -12.36
C GLY A 224 4.59 0.65 -11.69
N GLY A 225 5.75 1.33 -11.66
CA GLY A 225 5.87 2.70 -11.17
C GLY A 225 5.16 3.71 -12.06
N ILE A 226 5.32 3.61 -13.38
CA ILE A 226 4.57 4.42 -14.34
C ILE A 226 3.07 4.21 -14.16
N ALA A 227 2.60 2.96 -14.07
CA ALA A 227 1.20 2.65 -13.86
C ALA A 227 0.67 3.21 -12.53
N LEU A 228 1.45 3.11 -11.45
CA LEU A 228 1.07 3.64 -10.13
C LEU A 228 0.94 5.17 -10.15
N ILE A 229 1.91 5.86 -10.76
CA ILE A 229 1.87 7.32 -10.93
C ILE A 229 0.70 7.71 -11.84
N ALA A 230 0.49 6.98 -12.95
CA ALA A 230 -0.61 7.24 -13.87
C ALA A 230 -1.97 7.11 -13.18
N VAL A 231 -2.21 6.02 -12.43
CA VAL A 231 -3.43 5.86 -11.61
C VAL A 231 -3.62 7.08 -10.71
N LYS A 232 -2.56 7.50 -10.03
CA LYS A 232 -2.67 8.62 -9.09
C LYS A 232 -2.99 9.96 -9.76
N LEU A 233 -2.31 10.27 -10.86
CA LEU A 233 -2.52 11.52 -11.59
C LEU A 233 -3.88 11.53 -12.31
N LEU A 234 -4.32 10.39 -12.85
CA LEU A 234 -5.59 10.24 -13.56
C LEU A 234 -6.80 10.26 -12.62
N ASN A 235 -6.63 9.96 -11.33
CA ASN A 235 -7.72 10.06 -10.35
C ASN A 235 -8.40 11.43 -10.37
N TRP A 236 -7.66 12.54 -10.51
CA TRP A 236 -8.26 13.88 -10.51
C TRP A 236 -9.13 14.17 -11.75
N PRO A 237 -8.62 14.12 -12.99
CA PRO A 237 -9.46 14.42 -14.15
C PRO A 237 -10.62 13.42 -14.29
N ILE A 238 -10.45 12.15 -13.88
CA ILE A 238 -11.51 11.16 -13.94
C ILE A 238 -12.57 11.40 -12.86
N SER A 239 -12.18 11.83 -11.65
CA SER A 239 -13.11 11.98 -10.52
C SER A 239 -14.25 12.96 -10.78
N VAL A 240 -14.08 13.91 -11.70
CA VAL A 240 -15.07 14.94 -12.02
C VAL A 240 -15.87 14.63 -13.29
N THR A 241 -15.65 13.47 -13.91
CA THR A 241 -16.36 13.11 -15.15
C THR A 241 -17.77 12.59 -14.89
N PRO A 242 -18.73 12.84 -15.79
CA PRO A 242 -20.07 12.24 -15.70
C PRO A 242 -20.05 10.71 -15.69
N LEU A 243 -19.10 10.09 -16.42
CA LEU A 243 -18.93 8.65 -16.46
C LEU A 243 -18.57 8.09 -15.08
N TRP A 244 -17.60 8.72 -14.39
CA TRP A 244 -17.24 8.33 -13.04
C TRP A 244 -18.39 8.51 -12.06
N HIS A 245 -19.07 9.67 -12.12
CA HIS A 245 -20.20 9.94 -11.24
C HIS A 245 -21.36 8.95 -11.45
N SER A 246 -21.64 8.57 -12.70
CA SER A 246 -22.64 7.53 -12.99
C SER A 246 -22.23 6.16 -12.43
N PHE A 247 -20.98 5.76 -12.63
CA PHE A 247 -20.48 4.47 -12.16
C PHE A 247 -20.45 4.37 -10.62
N ALA A 248 -19.76 5.30 -9.95
CA ALA A 248 -19.62 5.28 -8.50
C ALA A 248 -20.93 5.65 -7.78
N GLY A 249 -21.76 6.52 -8.38
CA GLY A 249 -23.13 6.79 -7.94
C GLY A 249 -24.03 5.55 -8.03
N GLY A 250 -23.89 4.73 -9.07
CA GLY A 250 -24.59 3.45 -9.18
C GLY A 250 -24.19 2.47 -8.07
N ILE A 251 -22.89 2.40 -7.73
CA ILE A 251 -22.40 1.62 -6.58
C ILE A 251 -23.04 2.11 -5.28
N LEU A 252 -23.08 3.43 -5.07
CA LEU A 252 -23.69 4.02 -3.88
C LEU A 252 -25.18 3.68 -3.80
N ALA A 253 -25.92 3.80 -4.90
CA ALA A 253 -27.36 3.51 -4.95
C ALA A 253 -27.67 2.04 -4.64
N MET A 254 -26.89 1.08 -5.16
CA MET A 254 -27.06 -0.35 -4.84
C MET A 254 -26.75 -0.69 -3.37
N ALA A 255 -26.01 0.17 -2.69
CA ALA A 255 -25.63 -0.06 -1.31
C ALA A 255 -26.62 0.54 -0.30
N GLN A 256 -27.52 1.44 -0.72
CA GLN A 256 -28.53 2.05 0.16
C GLN A 256 -29.65 1.06 0.50
#